data_AF-A0ABD5IZI2-F1
#
_entry.id   AF-A0ABD5IZI2-F1
#
_cell.length_a   1.000
_cell.length_b   1.000
_cell.length_c   1.000
_cell.angle_alpha   90.00
_cell.angle_beta   90.00
_cell.angle_gamma   90.00
#
_symmetry.space_group_name_H-M   'P 1'
#
loop_
_entity.id
_entity.type
_entity.pdbx_description
1 polymer ?
#
loop_
_entity_poly.entity_id
_entity_poly.type
_entity_poly.pdbx_seq_one_letter_code
_entity_poly.pdbx_strand_id
1 'polypeptide(L)'
;MLEIVQLLIYQQNSEETFHPAFAFFLSGSSMGHAPQILLIWFLPIYFLLLGADDAIQDYKTGYRTILISKVGRKRYLLEKIITSFTISSLSMFITLFINFILVSIIFVNGTFSKGLMEMRIEGNKLFNFSVEHPFIAIIVFSIVSCILAGLAGSLGASTSLFFLDRKYAYASSFFIWFLLVLNKYSIIYAFQPFTEYGFNVIFPSLLVAISVLIIIPLIVFIYGVRFNED
;
A
#
# COMPACT_ATOMS: atom_id res chain seq x y z
N MET A 1 -2.22 14.07 -4.77
CA MET A 1 -2.21 15.47 -5.31
C MET A 1 -2.46 15.51 -6.81
N LEU A 2 -1.75 14.74 -7.64
CA LEU A 2 -1.99 14.71 -9.11
C LEU A 2 -3.43 14.38 -9.48
N GLU A 3 -4.06 13.43 -8.77
CA GLU A 3 -5.47 13.09 -8.99
C GLU A 3 -6.44 14.25 -8.69
N ILE A 4 -6.23 14.98 -7.58
CA ILE A 4 -7.04 16.16 -7.25
C ILE A 4 -6.94 17.21 -8.36
N VAL A 5 -5.74 17.44 -8.90
CA VAL A 5 -5.53 18.40 -10.00
C VAL A 5 -6.29 17.96 -11.25
N GLN A 6 -6.26 16.67 -11.59
CA GLN A 6 -7.03 16.14 -12.73
C GLN A 6 -8.54 16.32 -12.53
N LEU A 7 -9.06 16.06 -11.32
CA LEU A 7 -10.47 16.25 -11.00
C LEU A 7 -10.87 17.73 -11.06
N LEU A 8 -9.99 18.65 -10.64
CA LEU A 8 -10.22 20.09 -10.75
C LEU A 8 -10.26 20.55 -12.21
N ILE A 9 -9.36 20.06 -13.06
CA ILE A 9 -9.38 20.34 -14.51
C ILE A 9 -10.69 19.82 -15.13
N TYR A 10 -11.15 18.64 -14.72
CA TYR A 10 -12.44 18.11 -15.18
C TYR A 10 -13.62 18.97 -14.74
N GLN A 11 -13.64 19.40 -13.47
CA GLN A 11 -14.67 20.27 -12.92
C GLN A 11 -14.72 21.60 -13.67
N GLN A 12 -13.58 22.18 -14.02
CA GLN A 12 -13.53 23.43 -14.80
C GLN A 12 -14.17 23.28 -16.19
N ASN A 13 -14.12 22.07 -16.79
CA ASN A 13 -14.67 21.81 -18.11
C ASN A 13 -16.14 21.39 -18.10
N SER A 14 -16.65 20.84 -16.98
CA SER A 14 -17.97 20.19 -16.92
C SER A 14 -18.94 20.83 -15.93
N GLU A 15 -18.52 21.83 -15.16
CA GLU A 15 -19.25 22.52 -14.07
C GLU A 15 -19.76 21.61 -12.91
N GLU A 16 -19.59 20.29 -13.01
CA GLU A 16 -19.98 19.32 -11.99
C GLU A 16 -18.95 19.16 -10.87
N THR A 17 -19.39 19.27 -9.61
CA THR A 17 -18.58 19.09 -8.41
C THR A 17 -18.64 17.65 -7.91
N PHE A 18 -17.50 16.96 -7.90
CA PHE A 18 -17.41 15.56 -7.46
C PHE A 18 -17.79 15.37 -5.99
N HIS A 19 -18.48 14.29 -5.66
CA HIS A 19 -18.73 13.91 -4.28
C HIS A 19 -17.39 13.64 -3.55
N PRO A 20 -17.14 14.17 -2.34
CA PRO A 20 -15.86 14.01 -1.64
C PRO A 20 -15.40 12.56 -1.51
N ALA A 21 -16.33 11.65 -1.18
CA ALA A 21 -15.97 10.23 -1.07
C ALA A 21 -15.55 9.60 -2.41
N PHE A 22 -16.08 10.10 -3.52
CA PHE A 22 -15.71 9.64 -4.85
C PHE A 22 -14.38 10.27 -5.32
N ALA A 23 -14.14 11.53 -4.97
CA ALA A 23 -12.88 12.23 -5.24
C ALA A 23 -11.68 11.75 -4.38
N PHE A 24 -11.92 10.88 -3.40
CA PHE A 24 -10.87 10.28 -2.59
C PHE A 24 -9.94 9.39 -3.42
N PHE A 25 -8.63 9.45 -3.13
CA PHE A 25 -7.59 8.82 -3.96
C PHE A 25 -7.80 7.32 -4.19
N LEU A 26 -8.19 6.58 -3.14
CA LEU A 26 -8.40 5.14 -3.27
C LEU A 26 -9.65 4.78 -4.10
N SER A 27 -10.62 5.69 -4.20
CA SER A 27 -11.82 5.49 -5.02
C SER A 27 -11.52 5.52 -6.51
N GLY A 28 -10.35 6.05 -6.91
CA GLY A 28 -9.88 6.08 -8.29
C GLY A 28 -10.84 6.83 -9.20
N SER A 29 -11.14 8.10 -8.94
CA SER A 29 -12.08 8.84 -9.80
C SER A 29 -11.43 9.53 -11.00
N SER A 30 -10.09 9.57 -11.02
CA SER A 30 -9.30 10.11 -12.13
C SER A 30 -9.42 9.32 -13.44
N MET A 31 -9.17 10.01 -14.57
CA MET A 31 -9.18 9.41 -15.90
C MET A 31 -8.14 8.28 -16.00
N GLY A 32 -8.63 7.05 -16.19
CA GLY A 32 -7.81 5.85 -16.34
C GLY A 32 -7.15 5.34 -15.05
N HIS A 33 -7.50 5.90 -13.88
CA HIS A 33 -6.94 5.51 -12.58
C HIS A 33 -5.40 5.54 -12.50
N ALA A 34 -4.74 6.22 -13.44
CA ALA A 34 -3.31 6.07 -13.67
C ALA A 34 -2.44 6.45 -12.44
N PRO A 35 -2.74 7.55 -11.70
CA PRO A 35 -1.98 7.88 -10.50
C PRO A 35 -2.09 6.81 -9.40
N GLN A 36 -3.28 6.22 -9.24
CA GLN A 36 -3.52 5.17 -8.25
C GLN A 36 -2.82 3.88 -8.64
N ILE A 37 -2.94 3.47 -9.91
CA ILE A 37 -2.26 2.29 -10.47
C ILE A 37 -0.75 2.41 -10.26
N LEU A 38 -0.15 3.55 -10.61
CA LEU A 38 1.29 3.78 -10.46
C LEU A 38 1.73 3.62 -9.00
N LEU A 39 1.01 4.23 -8.05
CA LEU A 39 1.35 4.12 -6.63
C LEU A 39 1.28 2.68 -6.14
N ILE A 40 0.17 1.99 -6.41
CA ILE A 40 -0.09 0.64 -5.87
C ILE A 40 0.82 -0.39 -6.54
N TRP A 41 1.07 -0.30 -7.84
CA TRP A 41 1.87 -1.30 -8.57
C TRP A 41 3.35 -1.23 -8.21
N PHE A 42 3.87 -0.03 -7.95
CA PHE A 42 5.28 0.20 -7.61
C PHE A 42 5.50 0.45 -6.11
N LEU A 43 4.53 0.12 -5.27
CA LEU A 43 4.50 0.44 -3.84
C LEU A 43 5.78 0.06 -3.07
N PRO A 44 6.35 -1.16 -3.21
CA PRO A 44 7.56 -1.53 -2.48
C PRO A 44 8.79 -0.74 -2.91
N ILE A 45 8.86 -0.27 -4.15
CA ILE A 45 9.98 0.55 -4.63
C ILE A 45 9.96 1.91 -3.92
N TYR A 46 8.78 2.53 -3.77
CA TYR A 46 8.66 3.77 -3.02
C TYR A 46 9.13 3.62 -1.57
N PHE A 47 8.82 2.50 -0.91
CA PHE A 47 9.26 2.26 0.47
C PHE A 47 10.74 1.88 0.58
N LEU A 48 11.30 1.19 -0.41
CA LEU A 48 12.75 1.00 -0.51
C LEU A 48 13.49 2.33 -0.60
N LEU A 49 13.00 3.27 -1.43
CA LEU A 49 13.56 4.62 -1.51
C LEU A 49 13.35 5.43 -0.22
N LEU A 50 12.27 5.17 0.52
CA LEU A 50 11.95 5.87 1.77
C LEU A 50 12.88 5.47 2.93
N GLY A 51 13.42 4.25 2.90
CA GLY A 51 14.33 3.76 3.95
C GLY A 51 14.29 2.26 4.19
N ALA A 52 13.51 1.47 3.45
CA ALA A 52 13.55 0.01 3.57
C ALA A 52 14.87 -0.60 3.03
N ASP A 53 15.75 0.20 2.41
CA ASP A 53 17.08 -0.22 1.95
C ASP A 53 18.22 0.08 2.94
N ASP A 54 17.90 0.52 4.16
CA ASP A 54 18.86 0.91 5.20
C ASP A 54 19.85 -0.22 5.57
N ALA A 55 19.40 -1.48 5.55
CA ALA A 55 20.27 -2.65 5.74
C ALA A 55 21.41 -2.75 4.71
N ILE A 56 21.20 -2.29 3.47
CA ILE A 56 22.22 -2.26 2.42
C ILE A 56 23.25 -1.18 2.72
N GLN A 57 22.79 -0.03 3.24
CA GLN A 57 23.68 1.05 3.65
C GLN A 57 24.54 0.64 4.85
N ASP A 58 23.96 -0.01 5.85
CA ASP A 58 24.69 -0.58 6.99
C ASP A 58 25.78 -1.55 6.54
N TYR A 59 25.48 -2.37 5.53
CA TYR A 59 26.44 -3.33 4.98
C TYR A 59 27.59 -2.64 4.24
N LYS A 60 27.28 -1.71 3.32
CA LYS A 60 28.29 -1.00 2.52
C LYS A 60 29.23 -0.13 3.34
N THR A 61 28.74 0.38 4.47
CA THR A 61 29.53 1.23 5.39
C THR A 61 30.31 0.41 6.44
N GLY A 62 30.07 -0.89 6.55
CA GLY A 62 30.61 -1.75 7.61
C GLY A 62 29.95 -1.53 8.98
N TYR A 63 28.98 -0.62 9.09
CA TYR A 63 28.29 -0.30 10.34
C TYR A 63 27.49 -1.50 10.88
N ARG A 64 27.03 -2.38 9.98
CA ARG A 64 26.30 -3.62 10.31
C ARG A 64 27.00 -4.46 11.38
N THR A 65 28.32 -4.68 11.25
CA THR A 65 29.07 -5.54 12.19
C THR A 65 29.09 -4.94 13.60
N ILE A 66 29.25 -3.61 13.69
CA ILE A 66 29.24 -2.88 14.95
C ILE A 66 27.84 -2.97 15.61
N LEU A 67 26.77 -2.77 14.84
CA LEU A 67 25.40 -2.88 15.35
C LEU A 67 25.07 -4.30 15.83
N ILE A 68 25.42 -5.32 15.05
CA ILE A 68 25.18 -6.72 15.40
C ILE A 68 25.95 -7.08 16.68
N SER A 69 27.19 -6.63 16.82
CA SER A 69 28.00 -6.85 18.03
C SER A 69 27.42 -6.18 19.28
N LYS A 70 26.78 -5.01 19.15
CA LYS A 70 26.21 -4.26 20.28
C LYS A 70 24.82 -4.74 20.70
N VAL A 71 23.93 -4.96 19.73
CA VAL A 71 22.49 -5.15 19.97
C VAL A 71 22.08 -6.62 19.85
N GLY A 72 22.90 -7.42 19.18
CA GLY A 72 22.60 -8.80 18.85
C GLY A 72 21.82 -8.91 17.54
N ARG A 73 22.14 -9.98 16.81
CA ARG A 73 21.66 -10.24 15.45
C ARG A 73 20.15 -10.33 15.30
N LYS A 74 19.50 -11.10 16.18
CA LYS A 74 18.03 -11.28 16.17
C LYS A 74 17.32 -9.94 16.27
N ARG A 75 17.80 -9.09 17.19
CA ARG A 75 17.20 -7.78 17.45
C ARG A 75 17.48 -6.79 16.30
N TYR A 76 18.68 -6.84 15.70
CA TYR A 76 18.98 -6.07 14.48
C TYR A 76 18.01 -6.39 13.33
N LEU A 77 17.80 -7.67 13.03
CA LEU A 77 16.90 -8.07 11.92
C LEU A 77 15.44 -7.68 12.19
N LEU A 78 14.95 -7.93 13.41
CA LEU A 78 13.59 -7.53 13.78
C LEU A 78 13.41 -6.01 13.74
N GLU A 79 14.40 -5.25 14.20
CA GLU A 79 14.35 -3.80 14.16
C GLU A 79 14.21 -3.30 12.73
N LYS A 80 15.03 -3.75 11.78
CA LYS A 80 14.90 -3.32 10.37
C LYS A 80 13.55 -3.65 9.75
N ILE A 81 13.01 -4.85 10.01
CA ILE A 81 11.70 -5.26 9.48
C ILE A 81 10.56 -4.42 10.12
N ILE A 82 10.55 -4.26 11.45
CA ILE A 82 9.52 -3.53 12.18
C ILE A 82 9.58 -2.02 11.89
N THR A 83 10.78 -1.44 11.83
CA THR A 83 10.99 -0.04 11.51
C THR A 83 10.49 0.25 10.09
N SER A 84 10.81 -0.61 9.13
CA SER A 84 10.31 -0.46 7.76
C SER A 84 8.78 -0.61 7.65
N PHE A 85 8.19 -1.57 8.38
CA PHE A 85 6.73 -1.70 8.48
C PHE A 85 6.10 -0.40 8.99
N THR A 86 6.63 0.12 10.09
CA THR A 86 6.07 1.29 10.79
C THR A 86 6.19 2.55 9.94
N ILE A 87 7.37 2.79 9.36
CA ILE A 87 7.60 3.97 8.49
C ILE A 87 6.70 3.92 7.26
N SER A 88 6.57 2.75 6.61
CA SER A 88 5.76 2.61 5.39
C SER A 88 4.26 2.74 5.66
N SER A 89 3.77 2.11 6.74
CA SER A 89 2.38 2.22 7.18
C SER A 89 2.02 3.67 7.56
N LEU A 90 2.89 4.33 8.33
CA LEU A 90 2.68 5.72 8.74
C LEU A 90 2.74 6.69 7.54
N SER A 91 3.65 6.46 6.59
CA SER A 91 3.74 7.24 5.36
C SER A 91 2.44 7.15 4.53
N MET A 92 1.89 5.94 4.38
CA MET A 92 0.60 5.74 3.71
C MET A 92 -0.53 6.42 4.48
N PHE A 93 -0.57 6.27 5.81
CA PHE A 93 -1.59 6.91 6.66
C PHE A 93 -1.59 8.43 6.51
N ILE A 94 -0.43 9.07 6.64
CA ILE A 94 -0.29 10.53 6.50
C ILE A 94 -0.76 10.97 5.11
N THR A 95 -0.36 10.24 4.07
CA THR A 95 -0.73 10.57 2.68
C THR A 95 -2.24 10.49 2.46
N LEU A 96 -2.89 9.41 2.91
CA LEU A 96 -4.33 9.23 2.78
C LEU A 96 -5.11 10.20 3.67
N PHE A 97 -4.61 10.50 4.86
CA PHE A 97 -5.24 11.45 5.77
C PHE A 97 -5.22 12.88 5.20
N ILE A 98 -4.07 13.32 4.67
CA ILE A 98 -3.97 14.61 3.97
C ILE A 98 -4.90 14.62 2.75
N ASN A 99 -4.93 13.52 1.97
CA ASN A 99 -5.83 13.41 0.83
C ASN A 99 -7.31 13.54 1.25
N PHE A 100 -7.70 12.89 2.33
CA PHE A 100 -9.06 12.95 2.88
C PHE A 100 -9.45 14.38 3.26
N ILE A 101 -8.58 15.11 3.96
CA ILE A 101 -8.81 16.51 4.34
C ILE A 101 -8.94 17.39 3.10
N LEU A 102 -7.99 17.29 2.16
CA LEU A 102 -8.00 18.12 0.95
C LEU A 102 -9.25 17.90 0.11
N VAL A 103 -9.63 16.65 -0.10
CA VAL A 103 -10.82 16.31 -0.89
C VAL A 103 -12.10 16.81 -0.19
N SER A 104 -12.16 16.72 1.13
CA SER A 104 -13.31 17.21 1.91
C SER A 104 -13.44 18.74 1.88
N ILE A 105 -12.33 19.47 1.76
CA ILE A 105 -12.32 20.95 1.66
C ILE A 105 -12.63 21.39 0.22
N ILE A 106 -11.94 20.82 -0.77
CA ILE A 106 -11.98 21.27 -2.16
C ILE A 106 -13.33 20.94 -2.80
N PHE A 107 -13.87 19.76 -2.52
CA PHE A 107 -15.12 19.28 -3.11
C PHE A 107 -16.31 19.39 -2.16
N VAL A 108 -16.27 20.39 -1.26
CA VAL A 108 -17.36 20.66 -0.33
C VAL A 108 -18.67 20.88 -1.11
N ASN A 109 -19.74 20.21 -0.69
CA ASN A 109 -21.06 20.18 -1.37
C ASN A 109 -21.11 19.48 -2.74
N GLY A 110 -20.06 18.76 -3.16
CA GLY A 110 -20.12 17.97 -4.38
C GLY A 110 -21.11 16.82 -4.30
N THR A 111 -21.93 16.65 -5.34
CA THR A 111 -22.92 15.57 -5.45
C THR A 111 -22.62 14.61 -6.59
N PHE A 112 -21.72 14.99 -7.51
CA PHE A 112 -21.46 14.22 -8.70
C PHE A 112 -20.66 12.95 -8.40
N SER A 113 -21.28 11.80 -8.66
CA SER A 113 -20.69 10.48 -8.38
C SER A 113 -20.70 9.54 -9.59
N LYS A 114 -20.91 10.08 -10.80
CA LYS A 114 -21.04 9.31 -12.06
C LYS A 114 -22.06 8.15 -11.95
N GLY A 115 -23.11 8.32 -11.15
CA GLY A 115 -24.15 7.30 -10.90
C GLY A 115 -23.72 6.14 -9.99
N LEU A 116 -22.48 6.10 -9.49
CA LEU A 116 -21.99 5.00 -8.64
C LEU A 116 -22.74 4.94 -7.30
N MET A 117 -23.06 6.10 -6.71
CA MET A 117 -23.76 6.16 -5.42
C MET A 117 -25.25 5.81 -5.53
N GLU A 118 -25.80 5.78 -6.75
CA GLU A 118 -27.19 5.40 -7.02
C GLU A 118 -27.31 3.91 -7.38
N MET A 119 -26.19 3.27 -7.71
CA MET A 119 -26.13 1.87 -8.10
C MET A 119 -26.27 0.95 -6.88
N ARG A 120 -27.03 -0.13 -7.04
CA ARG A 120 -27.04 -1.26 -6.12
C ARG A 120 -26.74 -2.54 -6.88
N ILE A 121 -25.84 -3.35 -6.35
CA ILE A 121 -25.48 -4.63 -6.95
C ILE A 121 -26.11 -5.74 -6.09
N GLU A 122 -27.05 -6.49 -6.68
CA GLU A 122 -27.69 -7.61 -6.00
C GLU A 122 -26.63 -8.65 -5.59
N GLY A 123 -26.71 -9.12 -4.34
CA GLY A 123 -25.75 -10.08 -3.79
C GLY A 123 -24.41 -9.50 -3.32
N ASN A 124 -24.01 -8.28 -3.72
CA ASN A 124 -22.77 -7.66 -3.23
C ASN A 124 -23.03 -6.73 -2.02
N LYS A 125 -23.02 -7.34 -0.83
CA LYS A 125 -23.20 -6.61 0.44
C LYS A 125 -22.10 -5.57 0.70
N LEU A 126 -20.87 -5.81 0.27
CA LEU A 126 -19.75 -4.90 0.50
C LEU A 126 -19.88 -3.64 -0.33
N PHE A 127 -20.25 -3.78 -1.61
CA PHE A 127 -20.49 -2.63 -2.49
C PHE A 127 -21.66 -1.78 -1.98
N ASN A 128 -22.79 -2.43 -1.68
CA ASN A 128 -23.98 -1.72 -1.18
C ASN A 128 -23.70 -1.01 0.14
N PHE A 129 -22.96 -1.65 1.06
CA PHE A 129 -22.49 -0.99 2.29
C PHE A 129 -21.58 0.19 2.00
N SER A 130 -20.66 0.05 1.04
CA SER A 130 -19.75 1.13 0.67
C SER A 130 -20.52 2.33 0.15
N VAL A 131 -21.51 2.13 -0.71
CA VAL A 131 -22.37 3.20 -1.24
C VAL A 131 -23.24 3.83 -0.15
N GLU A 132 -23.80 3.04 0.76
CA GLU A 132 -24.66 3.54 1.86
C GLU A 132 -23.86 4.32 2.91
N HIS A 133 -22.64 3.88 3.20
CA HIS A 133 -21.75 4.48 4.19
C HIS A 133 -20.36 4.79 3.62
N PRO A 134 -20.27 5.76 2.68
CA PRO A 134 -19.08 5.99 1.87
C PRO A 134 -17.85 6.40 2.68
N PHE A 135 -18.02 7.22 3.71
CA PHE A 135 -16.91 7.63 4.57
C PHE A 135 -16.43 6.50 5.49
N ILE A 136 -17.32 5.62 5.96
CA ILE A 136 -16.93 4.45 6.76
C ILE A 136 -16.13 3.49 5.89
N ALA A 137 -16.58 3.23 4.66
CA ALA A 137 -15.83 2.41 3.72
C ALA A 137 -14.45 3.00 3.43
N ILE A 138 -14.33 4.30 3.18
CA ILE A 138 -13.03 4.96 2.98
C ILE A 138 -12.10 4.74 4.17
N ILE A 139 -12.59 4.89 5.40
CA ILE A 139 -11.77 4.69 6.62
C ILE A 139 -11.31 3.22 6.70
N VAL A 140 -12.21 2.27 6.50
CA VAL A 140 -11.90 0.83 6.55
C VAL A 140 -10.84 0.46 5.51
N PHE A 141 -11.05 0.83 4.25
CA PHE A 141 -10.10 0.55 3.17
C PHE A 141 -8.78 1.30 3.32
N SER A 142 -8.78 2.49 3.94
CA SER A 142 -7.55 3.21 4.27
C SER A 142 -6.73 2.48 5.33
N ILE A 143 -7.37 1.94 6.38
CA ILE A 143 -6.69 1.13 7.40
C ILE A 143 -6.07 -0.12 6.77
N VAL A 144 -6.84 -0.83 5.92
CA VAL A 144 -6.32 -2.00 5.19
C VAL A 144 -5.12 -1.61 4.31
N SER A 145 -5.23 -0.51 3.58
CA SER A 145 -4.15 0.01 2.73
C SER A 145 -2.88 0.36 3.53
N CYS A 146 -3.02 0.92 4.74
CA CYS A 146 -1.88 1.20 5.62
C CYS A 146 -1.18 -0.08 6.09
N ILE A 147 -1.95 -1.11 6.46
CA ILE A 147 -1.39 -2.42 6.84
C ILE A 147 -0.65 -3.05 5.66
N LEU A 148 -1.26 -3.07 4.47
CA LEU A 148 -0.64 -3.61 3.25
C LEU A 148 0.61 -2.81 2.86
N ALA A 149 0.61 -1.49 3.04
CA ALA A 149 1.80 -0.65 2.85
C ALA A 149 2.92 -1.00 3.84
N GLY A 150 2.61 -1.22 5.11
CA GLY A 150 3.58 -1.71 6.10
C GLY A 150 4.18 -3.07 5.72
N LEU A 151 3.34 -3.99 5.24
CA LEU A 151 3.79 -5.31 4.76
C LEU A 151 4.66 -5.19 3.49
N ALA A 152 4.35 -4.27 2.58
CA ALA A 152 5.19 -3.96 1.42
C ALA A 152 6.57 -3.41 1.84
N GLY A 153 6.61 -2.53 2.86
CA GLY A 153 7.85 -2.06 3.47
C GLY A 153 8.67 -3.21 4.07
N SER A 154 8.01 -4.09 4.82
CA SER A 154 8.63 -5.29 5.41
C SER A 154 9.24 -6.21 4.36
N LEU A 155 8.55 -6.39 3.23
CA LEU A 155 9.08 -7.11 2.07
C LEU A 155 10.34 -6.42 1.54
N GLY A 156 10.31 -5.10 1.35
CA GLY A 156 11.47 -4.30 0.97
C GLY A 156 12.66 -4.52 1.90
N ALA A 157 12.46 -4.34 3.21
CA ALA A 157 13.51 -4.57 4.21
C ALA A 157 14.05 -6.01 4.20
N SER A 158 13.18 -7.00 4.01
CA SER A 158 13.58 -8.40 3.93
C SER A 158 14.45 -8.68 2.71
N THR A 159 14.09 -8.16 1.54
CA THR A 159 14.92 -8.29 0.34
C THR A 159 16.26 -7.55 0.48
N SER A 160 16.26 -6.38 1.12
CA SER A 160 17.47 -5.62 1.44
C SER A 160 18.42 -6.38 2.37
N LEU A 161 17.87 -7.00 3.42
CA LEU A 161 18.61 -7.83 4.37
C LEU A 161 19.19 -9.10 3.73
N PHE A 162 18.48 -9.67 2.75
CA PHE A 162 18.89 -10.88 2.07
C PHE A 162 19.98 -10.64 1.02
N PHE A 163 19.77 -9.66 0.13
CA PHE A 163 20.68 -9.42 -1.00
C PHE A 163 21.84 -8.48 -0.68
N LEU A 164 21.66 -7.55 0.26
CA LEU A 164 22.67 -6.54 0.64
C LEU A 164 23.16 -5.68 -0.54
N ASP A 165 22.40 -5.66 -1.63
CA ASP A 165 22.68 -4.88 -2.83
C ASP A 165 21.37 -4.31 -3.40
N ARG A 166 21.43 -3.03 -3.80
CA ARG A 166 20.25 -2.27 -4.21
C ARG A 166 19.62 -2.83 -5.48
N LYS A 167 20.43 -3.28 -6.45
CA LYS A 167 19.92 -3.77 -7.74
C LYS A 167 19.04 -5.00 -7.52
N TYR A 168 19.51 -5.95 -6.72
CA TYR A 168 18.79 -7.20 -6.48
C TYR A 168 17.64 -7.03 -5.50
N ALA A 169 17.79 -6.21 -4.44
CA ALA A 169 16.71 -5.96 -3.49
C ALA A 169 15.51 -5.27 -4.15
N TYR A 170 15.75 -4.22 -4.95
CA TYR A 170 14.68 -3.48 -5.61
C TYR A 170 13.97 -4.33 -6.66
N ALA A 171 14.73 -5.04 -7.50
CA ALA A 171 14.16 -5.93 -8.50
C ALA A 171 13.32 -7.05 -7.86
N SER A 172 13.81 -7.67 -6.79
CA SER A 172 13.11 -8.78 -6.13
C SER A 172 11.85 -8.31 -5.41
N SER A 173 11.93 -7.21 -4.65
CA SER A 173 10.78 -6.65 -3.94
C SER A 173 9.67 -6.25 -4.92
N PHE A 174 10.05 -5.59 -6.02
CA PHE A 174 9.11 -5.27 -7.09
C PHE A 174 8.50 -6.52 -7.70
N PHE A 175 9.32 -7.50 -8.09
CA PHE A 175 8.83 -8.71 -8.76
C PHE A 175 7.85 -9.50 -7.89
N ILE A 176 8.17 -9.71 -6.62
CA ILE A 176 7.30 -10.41 -5.67
C ILE A 176 5.96 -9.69 -5.52
N TRP A 177 5.99 -8.38 -5.32
CA TRP A 177 4.77 -7.57 -5.21
C TRP A 177 3.95 -7.55 -6.50
N PHE A 178 4.64 -7.42 -7.64
CA PHE A 178 4.00 -7.38 -8.94
C PHE A 178 3.30 -8.70 -9.28
N LEU A 179 3.85 -9.84 -8.85
CA LEU A 179 3.16 -11.13 -8.94
C LEU A 179 1.88 -11.19 -8.10
N LEU A 180 1.84 -10.54 -6.92
CA LEU A 180 0.61 -10.41 -6.12
C LEU A 180 -0.42 -9.49 -6.79
N VAL A 181 0.05 -8.48 -7.52
CA VAL A 181 -0.79 -7.59 -8.32
C VAL A 181 -1.41 -8.33 -9.51
N LEU A 182 -0.62 -9.12 -10.25
CA LEU A 182 -1.08 -9.87 -11.43
C LEU A 182 -1.84 -11.16 -11.11
N ASN A 183 -1.89 -11.58 -9.85
CA ASN A 183 -2.58 -12.78 -9.44
C ASN A 183 -4.09 -12.69 -9.75
N LYS A 184 -4.73 -13.82 -10.06
CA LYS A 184 -6.19 -13.93 -10.13
C LYS A 184 -6.86 -13.40 -8.86
N TYR A 185 -6.25 -13.68 -7.71
CA TYR A 185 -6.62 -13.08 -6.43
C TYR A 185 -5.76 -11.84 -6.17
N SER A 186 -5.94 -10.80 -6.99
CA SER A 186 -5.10 -9.60 -6.96
C SER A 186 -5.21 -8.86 -5.64
N ILE A 187 -4.06 -8.41 -5.12
CA ILE A 187 -3.99 -7.57 -3.92
C ILE A 187 -4.68 -6.21 -4.12
N ILE A 188 -4.83 -5.74 -5.37
CA ILE A 188 -5.41 -4.42 -5.69
C ILE A 188 -6.86 -4.31 -5.20
N TYR A 189 -7.61 -5.41 -5.23
CA TYR A 189 -9.01 -5.44 -4.80
C TYR A 189 -9.18 -5.03 -3.32
N ALA A 190 -8.12 -5.14 -2.51
CA ALA A 190 -8.13 -4.75 -1.11
C ALA A 190 -7.82 -3.26 -0.87
N PHE A 191 -7.35 -2.53 -1.88
CA PHE A 191 -7.02 -1.10 -1.76
C PHE A 191 -8.20 -0.18 -2.11
N GLN A 192 -9.14 -0.61 -2.95
CA GLN A 192 -10.16 0.27 -3.52
C GLN A 192 -11.52 0.12 -2.82
N PRO A 193 -12.10 1.19 -2.24
CA PRO A 193 -13.50 1.22 -1.85
C PRO A 193 -14.42 1.28 -3.08
N PHE A 194 -15.71 0.99 -2.89
CA PHE A 194 -16.71 0.95 -3.98
C PHE A 194 -16.39 -0.05 -5.09
N THR A 195 -15.65 -1.09 -4.76
CA THR A 195 -15.30 -2.14 -5.71
C THR A 195 -16.49 -3.05 -6.00
N GLU A 196 -16.63 -3.45 -7.26
CA GLU A 196 -17.61 -4.44 -7.73
C GLU A 196 -17.36 -5.84 -7.15
N TYR A 197 -16.18 -6.09 -6.57
CA TYR A 197 -15.83 -7.37 -5.96
C TYR A 197 -16.43 -7.51 -4.56
N GLY A 198 -17.10 -8.64 -4.31
CA GLY A 198 -17.62 -8.98 -2.98
C GLY A 198 -16.57 -9.60 -2.06
N PHE A 199 -16.97 -9.88 -0.82
CA PHE A 199 -16.11 -10.55 0.17
C PHE A 199 -15.55 -11.90 -0.32
N ASN A 200 -16.29 -12.62 -1.17
CA ASN A 200 -15.85 -13.90 -1.74
C ASN A 200 -14.57 -13.79 -2.58
N VAL A 201 -14.22 -12.61 -3.06
CA VAL A 201 -13.01 -12.35 -3.86
C VAL A 201 -11.94 -11.64 -3.03
N ILE A 202 -12.32 -10.61 -2.28
CA ILE A 202 -11.40 -9.79 -1.49
C ILE A 202 -10.79 -10.58 -0.33
N PHE A 203 -11.58 -11.43 0.33
CA PHE A 203 -11.06 -12.19 1.47
C PHE A 203 -9.98 -13.19 1.05
N PRO A 204 -10.17 -14.02 0.00
CA PRO A 204 -9.09 -14.86 -0.53
C PRO A 204 -7.88 -14.07 -1.02
N SER A 205 -8.05 -12.92 -1.66
CA SER A 205 -6.91 -12.11 -2.13
C SER A 205 -6.07 -11.55 -0.99
N LEU A 206 -6.72 -11.05 0.07
CA LEU A 206 -6.02 -10.64 1.29
C LEU A 206 -5.27 -11.80 1.93
N LEU A 207 -5.88 -12.99 1.99
CA LEU A 207 -5.25 -14.17 2.59
C LEU A 207 -3.97 -14.55 1.83
N VAL A 208 -4.04 -14.65 0.50
CA VAL A 208 -2.86 -14.96 -0.35
C VAL A 208 -1.78 -13.89 -0.19
N ALA A 209 -2.15 -12.61 -0.27
CA ALA A 209 -1.21 -11.50 -0.15
C ALA A 209 -0.50 -11.48 1.21
N ILE A 210 -1.26 -11.53 2.31
CA ILE A 210 -0.72 -11.52 3.67
C ILE A 210 0.17 -12.75 3.90
N SER A 211 -0.22 -13.92 3.40
CA SER A 211 0.59 -15.14 3.54
C SER A 211 1.97 -14.96 2.92
N VAL A 212 2.04 -14.50 1.67
CA VAL A 212 3.32 -14.26 0.98
C VAL A 212 4.14 -13.18 1.70
N LEU A 213 3.49 -12.08 2.08
CA LEU A 213 4.15 -10.93 2.70
C LEU A 213 4.62 -11.18 4.15
N ILE A 214 4.11 -12.22 4.82
CA ILE A 214 4.60 -12.65 6.15
C ILE A 214 5.64 -13.77 6.02
N ILE A 215 5.42 -14.73 5.12
CA ILE A 215 6.32 -15.89 4.95
C ILE A 215 7.72 -15.42 4.52
N ILE A 216 7.83 -14.47 3.60
CA ILE A 216 9.14 -14.01 3.10
C ILE A 216 9.97 -13.36 4.21
N PRO A 217 9.48 -12.33 4.96
CA PRO A 217 10.20 -11.80 6.10
C PRO A 217 10.56 -12.85 7.15
N LEU A 218 9.67 -13.82 7.40
CA LEU A 218 9.92 -14.89 8.35
C LEU A 218 11.07 -15.82 7.89
N ILE A 219 11.09 -16.20 6.61
CA ILE A 219 12.19 -16.98 6.03
C ILE A 219 13.50 -16.20 6.13
N VAL A 220 13.51 -14.93 5.74
CA VAL A 220 14.71 -14.07 5.81
C VAL A 220 15.17 -13.92 7.26
N PHE A 221 14.25 -13.77 8.21
CA PHE A 221 14.58 -13.72 9.63
C PHE A 221 15.22 -15.03 10.12
N ILE A 222 14.61 -16.19 9.83
CA ILE A 222 15.14 -17.50 10.26
C ILE A 222 16.50 -17.76 9.62
N TYR A 223 16.62 -17.56 8.31
CA TYR A 223 17.87 -17.70 7.56
C TYR A 223 18.93 -16.76 8.13
N GLY A 224 18.56 -15.49 8.25
CA GLY A 224 19.39 -14.43 8.75
C GLY A 224 19.78 -14.60 10.21
N VAL A 225 19.16 -15.45 11.02
CA VAL A 225 19.59 -15.78 12.39
C VAL A 225 20.49 -17.01 12.43
N ARG A 226 20.23 -18.01 11.57
CA ARG A 226 20.89 -19.32 11.63
C ARG A 226 22.16 -19.44 10.79
N PHE A 227 22.28 -18.73 9.66
CA PHE A 227 23.24 -19.15 8.61
C PHE A 227 24.33 -18.15 8.19
N ASN A 228 24.26 -16.82 8.41
CA ASN A 228 25.47 -15.97 8.20
C ASN A 228 26.36 -15.97 9.46
N GLU A 229 26.96 -17.09 9.81
CA GLU A 229 28.13 -17.09 10.69
C GLU A 229 29.35 -16.66 9.86
N ASP A 230 29.52 -15.35 9.67
CA ASP A 230 30.76 -14.76 9.14
C ASP A 230 31.33 -13.81 10.20
#